data_AF-A0A6I6GRV7-F1
#
_entry.id   AF-A0A6I6GRV7-F1
#
_cell.length_a   1.000
_cell.length_b   1.000
_cell.length_c   1.000
_cell.angle_alpha   90.00
_cell.angle_beta   90.00
_cell.angle_gamma   90.00
#
_symmetry.space_group_name_H-M   'P 1'
#
loop_
_entity.id
_entity.type
_entity.pdbx_description
1 polymer ?
#
loop_
_entity_poly.entity_id
_entity_poly.type
_entity_poly.pdbx_seq_one_letter_code
_entity_poly.pdbx_strand_id
1 'polypeptide(L)'
;MYYIPLQQPLDPAFMDGLLELGWYRMSQSVFTTPYIYLSETEVYEALWARIVLSKWQPSGTHLQLQKRNARFNLRVSPFRLDDEIEYLYRLYRQSIDFEVSNNVKSYLLDRAVSQLFSYKNVDFV
;
A
#
# COMPACT_ATOMS: atom_id res chain seq x y z
N MET A 1 -6.33 -16.60 -4.78
CA MET A 1 -5.96 -15.20 -5.10
C MET A 1 -5.79 -15.08 -6.60
N TYR A 2 -6.33 -14.02 -7.21
CA TYR A 2 -6.22 -13.77 -8.65
C TYR A 2 -5.28 -12.60 -8.91
N TYR A 3 -4.55 -12.65 -10.01
CA TYR A 3 -3.55 -11.63 -10.39
C TYR A 3 -3.77 -11.16 -11.82
N ILE A 4 -3.53 -9.89 -12.07
CA ILE A 4 -3.44 -9.35 -13.43
C ILE A 4 -1.95 -9.28 -13.79
N PRO A 5 -1.49 -10.02 -14.82
CA PRO A 5 -0.12 -9.90 -15.31
C PRO A 5 0.05 -8.54 -15.99
N LEU A 6 0.88 -7.68 -15.42
CA LEU A 6 1.15 -6.37 -15.98
C LEU A 6 2.34 -6.44 -16.94
N GLN A 7 2.14 -6.01 -18.18
CA GLN A 7 3.17 -5.99 -19.23
C GLN A 7 3.59 -4.57 -19.63
N GLN A 8 2.83 -3.57 -19.18
CA GLN A 8 3.04 -2.16 -19.48
C GLN A 8 2.57 -1.31 -18.28
N PRO A 9 3.01 -0.06 -18.18
CA PRO A 9 2.50 0.86 -17.16
C PRO A 9 0.98 0.96 -17.21
N LEU A 10 0.37 0.93 -16.03
CA LEU A 10 -1.07 1.05 -15.83
C LEU A 10 -1.51 2.50 -16.01
N ASP A 11 -2.53 2.70 -16.83
CA ASP A 11 -3.24 3.98 -16.90
C ASP A 11 -3.94 4.28 -15.55
N PRO A 12 -3.82 5.51 -14.99
CA PRO A 12 -4.43 5.84 -13.72
C PRO A 12 -5.94 5.61 -13.65
N ALA A 13 -6.70 5.94 -14.71
CA ALA A 13 -8.15 5.77 -14.70
C ALA A 13 -8.53 4.28 -14.72
N PHE A 14 -7.75 3.45 -15.44
CA PHE A 14 -7.93 2.00 -15.38
C PHE A 14 -7.62 1.45 -13.97
N MET A 15 -6.61 1.99 -13.28
CA MET A 15 -6.31 1.65 -11.89
C MET A 15 -7.46 2.03 -10.95
N ASP A 16 -8.06 3.21 -11.10
CA ASP A 16 -9.20 3.64 -10.30
C ASP A 16 -10.40 2.68 -10.48
N GLY A 17 -10.70 2.26 -11.71
CA GLY A 17 -11.74 1.27 -11.99
C GLY A 17 -11.44 -0.11 -11.36
N LEU A 18 -10.18 -0.55 -11.35
CA LEU A 18 -9.78 -1.77 -10.66
C LEU A 18 -9.97 -1.64 -9.14
N LEU A 19 -9.56 -0.52 -8.56
CA LEU A 19 -9.78 -0.25 -7.13
C LEU A 19 -11.27 -0.24 -6.79
N GLU A 20 -12.14 0.31 -7.64
CA GLU A 20 -13.61 0.25 -7.49
C GLU A 20 -14.18 -1.16 -7.48
N LEU A 21 -13.57 -2.09 -8.21
CA LEU A 21 -13.97 -3.50 -8.26
C LEU A 21 -13.35 -4.35 -7.13
N GLY A 22 -12.59 -3.76 -6.22
CA GLY A 22 -11.95 -4.50 -5.12
C GLY A 22 -10.67 -5.23 -5.54
N TRP A 23 -9.99 -4.72 -6.56
CA TRP A 23 -8.60 -5.06 -6.83
C TRP A 23 -7.67 -4.15 -6.04
N TYR A 24 -6.49 -4.66 -5.70
CA TYR A 24 -5.49 -3.97 -4.91
C TYR A 24 -4.12 -4.12 -5.54
N ARG A 25 -3.25 -3.16 -5.24
CA ARG A 25 -1.86 -3.19 -5.65
C ARG A 25 -0.98 -3.71 -4.52
N MET A 26 -0.07 -4.62 -4.84
CA MET A 26 1.06 -5.00 -3.99
C MET A 26 2.33 -5.04 -4.86
N SER A 27 3.34 -4.25 -4.48
CA SER A 27 4.57 -4.07 -5.27
C SER A 27 4.24 -3.64 -6.73
N GLN A 28 4.66 -4.43 -7.72
CA GLN A 28 4.39 -4.24 -9.14
C GLN A 28 3.27 -5.16 -9.67
N SER A 29 2.38 -5.63 -8.79
CA SER A 29 1.28 -6.54 -9.13
C SER A 29 -0.07 -5.96 -8.72
N VAL A 30 -1.11 -6.29 -9.49
CA VAL A 30 -2.51 -6.07 -9.11
C VAL A 30 -3.17 -7.42 -8.84
N PHE A 31 -3.87 -7.53 -7.72
CA PHE A 31 -4.49 -8.77 -7.29
C PHE A 31 -5.85 -8.51 -6.63
N THR A 32 -6.66 -9.55 -6.56
CA THR A 32 -7.87 -9.57 -5.73
C THR A 32 -8.02 -10.94 -5.07
N THR A 33 -8.73 -10.95 -3.96
CA THR A 33 -8.99 -12.14 -3.16
C THR A 33 -10.49 -12.21 -2.94
N PRO A 34 -11.26 -12.91 -3.78
CA PRO A 34 -12.70 -13.05 -3.58
C PRO A 34 -13.04 -14.08 -2.51
N TYR A 35 -12.09 -14.98 -2.18
CA TYR A 35 -12.25 -16.00 -1.14
C TYR A 35 -11.08 -16.00 -0.16
N ILE A 36 -11.40 -16.11 1.12
CA ILE A 36 -10.44 -16.32 2.22
C ILE A 36 -10.60 -17.76 2.71
N TYR A 37 -9.48 -18.45 2.85
CA TYR A 37 -9.40 -19.81 3.37
C TYR A 37 -8.87 -19.74 4.79
N LEU A 38 -9.67 -20.14 5.79
CA LEU A 38 -9.22 -20.22 7.19
C LEU A 38 -8.74 -21.63 7.55
N SER A 39 -9.18 -22.63 6.80
CA SER A 39 -8.71 -24.01 6.82
C SER A 39 -8.92 -24.65 5.45
N GLU A 40 -8.58 -25.94 5.29
CA GLU A 40 -8.79 -26.68 4.04
C GLU A 40 -10.27 -26.78 3.64
N THR A 41 -11.19 -26.69 4.61
CA THR A 41 -12.63 -26.85 4.40
C THR A 41 -13.42 -25.55 4.62
N GLU A 42 -12.83 -24.56 5.28
CA GLU A 42 -13.50 -23.29 5.57
C GLU A 42 -13.12 -22.21 4.56
N VAL A 43 -14.02 -21.98 3.61
CA VAL A 43 -13.90 -20.97 2.56
C VAL A 43 -14.98 -19.91 2.74
N TYR A 44 -14.57 -18.65 2.81
CA TYR A 44 -15.46 -17.50 2.96
C TYR A 44 -15.30 -16.52 1.82
N GLU A 45 -16.38 -15.86 1.44
CA GLU A 45 -16.31 -14.71 0.55
C GLU A 45 -15.64 -13.53 1.26
N ALA A 46 -14.70 -12.89 0.57
CA ALA A 46 -14.05 -11.69 1.07
C ALA A 46 -14.94 -10.47 0.82
N LEU A 47 -15.29 -9.75 1.87
CA LEU A 47 -15.99 -8.49 1.78
C LEU A 47 -15.01 -7.33 2.02
N TRP A 48 -14.80 -6.52 0.99
CA TRP A 48 -13.91 -5.36 1.05
C TRP A 48 -14.63 -4.15 1.64
N ALA A 49 -14.35 -3.87 2.91
CA ALA A 49 -14.84 -2.65 3.57
C ALA A 49 -14.11 -1.41 3.03
N ARG A 50 -14.86 -0.33 2.79
CA ARG A 50 -14.31 0.97 2.37
C ARG A 50 -14.59 2.03 3.41
N ILE A 51 -13.61 2.90 3.63
CA ILE A 51 -13.77 4.10 4.44
C ILE A 51 -14.06 5.27 3.49
N VAL A 52 -15.20 5.94 3.68
CA VAL A 52 -15.52 7.17 2.96
C VAL A 52 -14.74 8.31 3.62
N LEU A 53 -13.55 8.63 3.09
CA LEU A 53 -12.64 9.62 3.69
C LEU A 53 -13.29 10.98 3.91
N SER A 54 -14.17 11.44 3.02
CA SER A 54 -14.90 12.70 3.17
C SER A 54 -15.87 12.72 4.38
N LYS A 55 -16.23 11.56 4.91
CA LYS A 55 -17.07 11.40 6.11
C LYS A 55 -16.26 10.97 7.34
N TRP A 56 -14.97 10.75 7.20
CA TRP A 56 -14.12 10.28 8.29
C TRP A 56 -13.92 11.39 9.32
N GLN A 57 -13.93 11.01 10.59
CA GLN A 57 -13.67 11.91 11.72
C GLN A 57 -12.73 11.20 12.71
N PRO A 58 -11.76 11.90 13.31
CA PRO A 58 -10.83 11.29 14.25
C PRO A 58 -11.55 10.87 15.53
N SER A 59 -11.38 9.61 15.92
CA SER A 59 -11.79 9.15 17.25
C SER A 59 -10.89 9.70 18.37
N GLY A 60 -11.31 9.57 19.63
CA GLY A 60 -10.49 9.96 20.79
C GLY A 60 -9.09 9.35 20.77
N THR A 61 -8.95 8.09 20.34
CA THR A 61 -7.66 7.41 20.19
C THR A 61 -6.78 8.07 19.13
N HIS A 62 -7.37 8.47 17.99
CA HIS A 62 -6.63 9.17 16.93
C HIS A 62 -6.10 10.51 17.43
N LEU A 63 -6.92 11.28 18.15
CA LEU A 63 -6.50 12.57 18.71
C LEU A 63 -5.37 12.42 19.75
N GLN A 64 -5.42 11.37 20.59
CA GLN A 64 -4.34 11.08 21.53
C GLN A 64 -3.04 10.71 20.80
N LEU A 65 -3.12 9.88 19.76
CA LEU A 65 -1.97 9.53 18.93
C LEU A 65 -1.38 10.76 18.23
N GLN A 66 -2.22 11.66 17.72
CA GLN A 66 -1.77 12.91 17.10
C GLN A 66 -1.00 13.77 18.10
N LYS A 67 -1.51 13.94 19.32
CA LYS A 67 -0.81 14.68 20.39
C LYS A 67 0.55 14.06 20.74
N ARG A 68 0.61 12.74 20.91
CA ARG A 68 1.86 12.02 21.24
C ARG A 68 2.93 12.16 20.15
N ASN A 69 2.49 12.30 18.91
CA ASN A 69 3.33 12.36 17.72
C ASN A 69 3.49 13.78 17.17
N ALA A 70 3.11 14.82 17.92
CA ALA A 70 3.15 16.22 17.47
C ALA A 70 4.56 16.73 17.10
N ARG A 71 5.62 16.00 17.48
CA ARG A 71 7.01 16.28 17.10
C ARG A 71 7.36 15.89 15.65
N PHE A 72 6.51 15.10 15.00
CA PHE A 72 6.75 14.65 13.63
C PHE A 72 6.10 15.61 12.63
N ASN A 73 6.79 15.85 11.51
CA ASN A 73 6.26 16.58 10.38
C ASN A 73 5.77 15.59 9.32
N LEU A 74 4.59 15.85 8.75
CA LEU A 74 4.05 15.07 7.64
C LEU A 74 4.24 15.85 6.34
N ARG A 75 4.75 15.17 5.31
CA ARG A 75 4.88 15.70 3.96
C ARG A 75 4.39 14.68 2.94
N VAL A 76 3.58 15.13 1.99
CA VAL A 76 3.20 14.35 0.80
C VAL A 76 4.01 14.87 -0.37
N SER A 77 4.67 13.98 -1.11
CA SER A 77 5.53 14.36 -2.25
C SER A 77 5.62 13.20 -3.25
N PRO A 78 5.98 13.47 -4.52
CA PRO A 78 6.26 12.42 -5.48
C PRO A 78 7.24 11.40 -4.91
N PHE A 79 6.97 10.12 -5.13
CA PHE A 79 7.86 9.07 -4.67
C PHE A 79 9.20 9.18 -5.40
N ARG A 80 10.27 9.24 -4.61
CA ARG A 80 11.65 9.11 -5.07
C ARG A 80 12.33 8.13 -4.14
N LEU A 81 12.89 7.06 -4.68
CA LEU A 81 13.76 6.19 -3.90
C LEU A 81 15.11 6.86 -3.74
N ASP A 82 15.48 7.18 -2.50
CA ASP A 82 16.76 7.77 -2.14
C ASP A 82 17.39 7.06 -0.94
N ASP A 83 18.61 7.49 -0.60
CA ASP A 83 19.40 6.88 0.48
C ASP A 83 18.76 7.08 1.85
N GLU A 84 17.98 8.16 2.02
CA GLU A 84 17.26 8.44 3.27
C GLU A 84 16.15 7.41 3.50
N ILE A 85 15.32 7.15 2.49
CA ILE A 85 14.27 6.12 2.57
C ILE A 85 14.86 4.75 2.86
N GLU A 86 15.95 4.37 2.19
CA GLU A 86 16.61 3.08 2.43
C GLU A 86 17.23 3.01 3.84
N TYR A 87 17.78 4.11 4.34
CA TYR A 87 18.29 4.19 5.72
C TYR A 87 17.18 4.01 6.75
N LEU A 88 16.07 4.73 6.61
CA LEU A 88 14.92 4.61 7.50
C LEU A 88 14.33 3.20 7.47
N TYR A 89 14.28 2.57 6.30
CA TYR A 89 13.83 1.18 6.18
C TYR A 89 14.76 0.19 6.89
N ARG A 90 16.09 0.38 6.82
CA ARG A 90 17.03 -0.46 7.58
C ARG A 90 16.79 -0.36 9.08
N LEU A 91 16.56 0.85 9.60
CA LEU A 91 16.23 1.05 11.02
C LEU A 91 14.91 0.36 11.39
N TYR A 92 13.88 0.53 10.57
CA TYR A 92 12.60 -0.16 10.76
C TYR A 92 12.77 -1.69 10.78
N ARG A 93 13.53 -2.24 9.83
CA ARG A 93 13.78 -3.68 9.73
C ARG A 93 14.49 -4.26 10.95
N GLN A 94 15.33 -3.48 11.63
CA GLN A 94 15.97 -3.90 12.90
C GLN A 94 14.99 -3.96 14.07
N SER A 95 13.80 -3.35 13.95
CA SER A 95 12.82 -3.25 15.03
C SER A 95 11.68 -4.29 14.96
N ILE A 96 11.64 -5.10 13.91
CA ILE A 96 10.60 -6.11 13.67
C ILE A 96 11.15 -7.52 13.82
N ASP A 97 10.27 -8.47 14.13
CA ASP A 97 10.57 -9.88 14.39
C ASP A 97 10.09 -10.84 13.29
N PHE A 98 9.64 -10.30 12.15
CA PHE A 98 9.18 -11.07 11.00
C PHE A 98 10.02 -10.79 9.75
N GLU A 99 9.98 -11.72 8.80
CA GLU A 99 10.76 -11.62 7.57
C GLU A 99 10.18 -10.59 6.60
N VAL A 100 11.05 -9.74 6.08
CA VAL A 100 10.75 -8.74 5.04
C VAL A 100 11.91 -8.64 4.05
N SER A 101 11.66 -8.01 2.91
CA SER A 101 12.67 -7.68 1.90
C SER A 101 13.90 -6.97 2.49
N ASN A 102 15.04 -7.08 1.80
CA ASN A 102 16.29 -6.50 2.30
C ASN A 102 16.38 -4.98 2.17
N ASN A 103 15.62 -4.39 1.24
CA ASN A 103 15.62 -2.96 0.96
C ASN A 103 14.28 -2.52 0.34
N VAL A 104 14.02 -1.22 0.35
CA VAL A 104 12.77 -0.64 -0.20
C VAL A 104 12.68 -0.90 -1.70
N LYS A 105 13.81 -0.85 -2.42
CA LYS A 105 13.86 -1.19 -3.85
C LYS A 105 13.24 -2.55 -4.15
N SER A 106 13.71 -3.60 -3.47
CA SER A 106 13.22 -4.97 -3.69
C SER A 106 11.81 -5.16 -3.17
N TYR A 107 11.41 -4.45 -2.10
CA TYR A 107 10.05 -4.46 -1.61
C TYR A 107 9.04 -3.85 -2.61
N LEU A 108 9.35 -2.70 -3.19
CA LEU A 108 8.42 -1.95 -4.04
C LEU A 108 8.47 -2.28 -5.52
N LEU A 109 9.66 -2.63 -6.04
CA LEU A 109 9.89 -2.84 -7.47
C LEU A 109 10.02 -4.32 -7.84
N ASP A 110 10.25 -5.20 -6.86
CA ASP A 110 10.52 -6.63 -7.11
C ASP A 110 11.60 -6.83 -8.20
N ARG A 111 11.57 -7.93 -8.96
CA ARG A 111 12.35 -8.15 -10.20
C ARG A 111 11.83 -7.35 -11.40
N ALA A 112 10.86 -6.45 -11.24
CA ALA A 112 10.32 -5.73 -12.38
C ALA A 112 11.39 -4.83 -13.00
N VAL A 113 11.60 -5.00 -14.31
CA VAL A 113 12.58 -4.25 -15.10
C VAL A 113 12.16 -2.78 -15.28
N SER A 114 10.88 -2.48 -15.04
CA SER A 114 10.29 -1.16 -15.22
C SER A 114 9.25 -0.85 -14.15
N GLN A 115 9.14 0.41 -13.76
CA GLN A 115 8.10 0.93 -12.88
C GLN A 115 6.75 0.93 -13.61
N LEU A 116 5.81 0.07 -13.19
CA LEU A 116 4.51 -0.12 -13.86
C LEU A 116 3.42 0.82 -13.34
N PHE A 117 3.71 1.61 -12.31
CA PHE A 117 2.75 2.51 -11.69
C PHE A 117 3.33 3.91 -11.51
N SER A 118 2.51 4.91 -11.82
CA SER A 118 2.80 6.31 -11.56
C SER A 118 2.53 6.64 -10.08
N TYR A 119 3.55 7.05 -9.33
CA TYR A 119 3.37 7.62 -7.98
C TYR A 119 3.32 9.15 -8.11
N LYS A 120 2.27 9.67 -8.75
CA LYS A 120 2.03 11.12 -8.85
C LYS A 120 1.10 11.60 -7.73
N ASN A 121 1.19 12.91 -7.49
CA ASN A 121 0.63 13.68 -6.38
C ASN A 121 -0.83 13.31 -6.04
N VAL A 122 -1.08 13.14 -4.75
CA VAL A 122 -2.42 13.30 -4.19
C VAL A 122 -2.50 14.74 -3.72
N ASP A 123 -3.11 15.61 -4.53
CA ASP A 123 -3.53 16.92 -4.07
C ASP A 123 -4.81 16.71 -3.25
N PHE A 124 -4.70 16.77 -1.93
CA PHE A 124 -5.87 16.85 -1.07
C PHE A 124 -6.44 18.27 -1.23
N VAL A 125 -7.53 18.40 -1.98
CA VAL A 125 -8.40 19.60 -1.98
C VAL A 125 -9.22 19.61 -0.70
#